data_AF-A0A929KBN0-F1
#
_entry.id   AF-A0A929KBN0-F1
#
_cell.length_a   1.000
_cell.length_b   1.000
_cell.length_c   1.000
_cell.angle_alpha   90.00
_cell.angle_beta   90.00
_cell.angle_gamma   90.00
#
_symmetry.space_group_name_H-M   'P 1'
#
loop_
_entity.id
_entity.type
_entity.pdbx_description
1 polymer ?
#
loop_
_entity_poly.entity_id
_entity_poly.type
_entity_poly.pdbx_seq_one_letter_code
_entity_poly.pdbx_strand_id
1 'polypeptide(L)'
;MREIEIVTTELFKSLLEIDIDDVHFDLHNDYDCYSILFSKDHELTLSLKSSDKEVKLTFKGVTVNYMFLNLTDVNKDITTIDSIYRGRYEDSNVLREVTDDSRNYYYIEFYSGYTIELFARTVFFVTS
;
A
#
# COMPACT_ATOMS: atom_id res chain seq x y z
N MET A 1 -14.70 -14.62 -7.55
CA MET A 1 -15.18 -14.85 -6.16
C MET A 1 -14.18 -14.10 -5.32
N ARG A 2 -14.60 -13.11 -4.53
CA ARG A 2 -13.67 -12.17 -3.92
C ARG A 2 -12.92 -12.85 -2.77
N GLU A 3 -11.68 -13.27 -2.98
CA GLU A 3 -10.81 -13.72 -1.89
C GLU A 3 -10.27 -12.48 -1.18
N ILE A 4 -10.32 -12.52 0.15
CA ILE A 4 -9.85 -11.43 1.01
C ILE A 4 -8.88 -12.07 1.99
N GLU A 5 -7.60 -11.78 1.85
CA GLU A 5 -6.57 -12.30 2.74
C GLU A 5 -5.98 -11.17 3.59
N ILE A 6 -5.76 -11.46 4.87
CA ILE A 6 -5.04 -10.56 5.78
C ILE A 6 -3.56 -10.73 5.49
N VAL A 7 -2.94 -9.69 4.95
CA VAL A 7 -1.50 -9.70 4.72
C VAL A 7 -0.81 -9.45 6.05
N THR A 8 -0.11 -10.47 6.56
CA THR A 8 0.71 -10.30 7.77
C THR A 8 1.99 -9.58 7.39
N THR A 9 2.13 -8.33 7.85
CA THR A 9 3.22 -7.46 7.43
C THR A 9 4.37 -7.55 8.43
N GLU A 10 5.46 -8.22 8.03
CA GLU A 10 6.73 -8.16 8.78
C GLU A 10 7.35 -6.77 8.60
N LEU A 11 8.12 -6.32 9.60
CA LEU A 11 8.82 -5.04 9.51
C LEU A 11 9.82 -5.06 8.35
N PHE A 12 9.77 -4.04 7.50
CA PHE A 12 10.62 -3.85 6.30
C PHE A 12 10.45 -4.90 5.20
N LYS A 13 9.49 -5.82 5.33
CA LYS A 13 9.18 -6.76 4.24
C LYS A 13 8.27 -6.09 3.22
N SER A 14 8.63 -6.25 1.95
CA SER A 14 7.84 -5.77 0.82
C SER A 14 6.47 -6.45 0.78
N LEU A 15 5.44 -5.70 0.42
CA LEU A 15 4.10 -6.19 0.11
C LEU A 15 3.82 -6.20 -1.40
N LEU A 16 4.87 -6.03 -2.22
CA LEU A 16 4.76 -6.08 -3.68
C LEU A 16 4.72 -7.50 -4.22
N GLU A 17 5.25 -8.46 -3.46
CA GLU A 17 5.23 -9.88 -3.81
C GLU A 17 4.31 -10.59 -2.81
N ILE A 18 3.26 -11.22 -3.31
CA ILE A 18 2.25 -11.90 -2.48
C ILE A 18 2.03 -13.30 -3.06
N ASP A 19 2.17 -14.32 -2.23
CA ASP A 19 1.92 -15.73 -2.58
C ASP A 19 0.65 -16.22 -1.86
N ILE A 20 -0.36 -16.65 -2.64
CA ILE A 20 -1.64 -17.17 -2.11
C ILE A 20 -2.03 -18.39 -2.94
N ASP A 21 -2.29 -19.53 -2.28
CA ASP A 21 -2.77 -20.77 -2.91
C ASP A 21 -2.00 -21.15 -4.20
N ASP A 22 -0.66 -21.13 -4.13
CA ASP A 22 0.29 -21.39 -5.22
C ASP A 22 0.25 -20.37 -6.39
N VAL A 23 -0.43 -19.25 -6.22
CA VAL A 23 -0.42 -18.10 -7.15
C VAL A 23 0.51 -17.02 -6.61
N HIS A 24 1.48 -16.63 -7.44
CA HIS A 24 2.37 -15.50 -7.17
C HIS A 24 1.82 -14.23 -7.82
N PHE A 25 1.78 -13.14 -7.06
CA PHE A 25 1.41 -11.80 -7.52
C PHE A 25 2.60 -10.86 -7.35
N ASP A 26 3.13 -10.35 -8.47
CA ASP A 26 4.16 -9.31 -8.49
C ASP A 26 3.51 -7.95 -8.85
N LEU A 27 3.19 -7.17 -7.83
CA LEU A 27 2.48 -5.90 -7.98
C LEU A 27 3.31 -4.78 -8.63
N HIS A 28 4.64 -4.97 -8.75
CA HIS A 28 5.52 -4.01 -9.41
C HIS A 28 5.60 -4.29 -10.91
N ASN A 29 5.80 -5.54 -11.29
CA ASN A 29 6.04 -5.91 -12.70
C ASN A 29 4.76 -6.23 -13.47
N ASP A 30 3.72 -6.77 -12.80
CA ASP A 30 2.55 -7.32 -13.51
C ASP A 30 1.33 -6.40 -13.47
N TYR A 31 1.36 -5.32 -12.68
CA TYR A 31 0.20 -4.49 -12.39
C TYR A 31 0.45 -2.99 -12.44
N ASP A 32 -0.52 -2.26 -12.98
CA ASP A 32 -0.61 -0.80 -12.90
C ASP A 32 -1.58 -0.38 -11.78
N CYS A 33 -1.12 0.47 -10.86
CA CYS A 33 -2.02 1.15 -9.92
C CYS A 33 -2.77 2.28 -10.63
N TYR A 34 -4.05 2.06 -10.93
CA TYR A 34 -4.89 3.02 -11.65
C TYR A 34 -5.81 3.84 -10.74
N SER A 35 -5.90 3.49 -9.45
CA SER A 35 -6.73 4.22 -8.50
C SER A 35 -6.19 4.15 -7.07
N ILE A 36 -6.16 5.31 -6.42
CA ILE A 36 -5.92 5.45 -4.99
C ILE A 36 -7.16 6.13 -4.40
N LEU A 37 -7.89 5.44 -3.53
CA LEU A 37 -9.12 5.96 -2.94
C LEU A 37 -9.01 5.97 -1.41
N PHE A 38 -9.13 7.16 -0.83
CA PHE A 38 -9.32 7.33 0.61
C PHE A 38 -10.80 7.55 0.93
N SER A 39 -11.41 6.62 1.67
CA SER A 39 -12.84 6.63 1.97
C SER A 39 -13.15 7.33 3.30
N LYS A 40 -14.44 7.62 3.54
CA LYS A 40 -14.92 8.18 4.82
C LYS A 40 -14.81 7.19 5.99
N ASP A 41 -14.67 5.90 5.70
CA ASP A 41 -14.58 4.83 6.71
C ASP A 41 -13.13 4.61 7.18
N HIS A 42 -12.23 5.56 6.92
CA HIS A 42 -10.81 5.46 7.22
C HIS A 42 -10.16 4.26 6.53
N GLU A 43 -10.49 4.04 5.26
CA GLU A 43 -9.85 3.03 4.41
C GLU A 43 -9.08 3.71 3.27
N LEU A 44 -7.87 3.23 3.01
CA LEU A 44 -7.11 3.58 1.80
C LEU A 44 -7.04 2.34 0.92
N THR A 45 -7.55 2.44 -0.31
CA THR A 45 -7.51 1.34 -1.27
C THR A 45 -6.67 1.72 -2.48
N LEU A 46 -5.66 0.90 -2.74
CA LEU A 46 -4.94 0.87 -4.00
C LEU A 46 -5.63 -0.16 -4.91
N SER A 47 -6.08 0.27 -6.09
CA SER A 47 -6.61 -0.66 -7.10
C SER A 47 -5.60 -0.82 -8.21
N LEU A 48 -5.20 -2.06 -8.44
CA LEU A 48 -4.18 -2.43 -9.40
C LEU A 48 -4.78 -3.35 -10.46
N LYS A 49 -4.35 -3.18 -11.71
CA LYS A 49 -4.85 -3.98 -12.83
C LYS A 49 -3.71 -4.50 -13.70
N SER A 50 -3.83 -5.73 -14.16
CA SER A 50 -3.05 -6.31 -15.25
C SER A 50 -3.89 -6.29 -16.53
N SER A 51 -3.44 -7.01 -17.56
CA SER A 51 -4.21 -7.19 -18.81
C SER A 51 -5.51 -7.99 -18.62
N ASP A 52 -5.56 -8.88 -17.62
CA ASP A 52 -6.63 -9.86 -17.41
C ASP A 52 -7.15 -9.93 -15.96
N LYS A 53 -6.51 -9.27 -15.00
CA LYS A 53 -6.84 -9.35 -13.57
C LYS A 53 -6.93 -7.97 -12.93
N GLU A 54 -7.75 -7.86 -11.90
CA GLU A 54 -7.80 -6.70 -11.00
C GLU A 54 -7.61 -7.18 -9.56
N VAL A 55 -6.71 -6.51 -8.84
CA VAL A 55 -6.43 -6.77 -7.43
C VAL A 55 -6.47 -5.47 -6.64
N LYS A 56 -6.69 -5.57 -5.32
CA LYS A 56 -6.72 -4.41 -4.42
C LYS A 56 -5.91 -4.66 -3.18
N LEU A 57 -5.18 -3.63 -2.74
CA LEU A 57 -4.63 -3.53 -1.41
C LEU A 57 -5.45 -2.50 -0.61
N THR A 58 -6.13 -2.97 0.43
CA THR A 58 -6.97 -2.12 1.29
C THR A 58 -6.37 -2.04 2.70
N PHE A 59 -5.95 -0.85 3.08
CA PHE A 59 -5.53 -0.49 4.42
C PHE A 59 -6.76 -0.02 5.21
N LYS A 60 -6.96 -0.53 6.43
CA LYS A 60 -8.08 -0.13 7.31
C LYS A 60 -7.64 0.55 8.58
N GLY A 61 -8.50 1.42 9.11
CA GLY A 61 -8.20 2.23 10.30
C GLY A 61 -7.09 3.24 10.01
N VAL A 62 -7.12 3.84 8.82
CA VAL A 62 -6.06 4.63 8.24
C VAL A 62 -6.02 6.05 8.81
N THR A 63 -4.81 6.54 9.05
CA THR A 63 -4.52 7.97 9.14
C THR A 63 -3.32 8.27 8.26
N VAL A 64 -3.51 9.13 7.27
CA VAL A 64 -2.42 9.57 6.38
C VAL A 64 -1.51 10.50 7.17
N ASN A 65 -0.22 10.18 7.19
CA ASN A 65 0.81 10.98 7.85
C ASN A 65 1.40 12.01 6.89
N TYR A 66 1.77 11.56 5.70
CA TYR A 66 2.40 12.36 4.67
C TYR A 66 1.97 11.86 3.29
N MET A 67 1.89 12.78 2.34
CA MET A 67 1.58 12.46 0.96
C MET A 67 2.25 13.47 0.04
N PHE A 68 3.06 12.97 -0.89
CA PHE A 68 3.65 13.76 -1.96
C PHE A 68 3.17 13.22 -3.30
N LEU A 69 2.24 13.96 -3.90
CA LEU A 69 1.72 13.70 -5.25
C LEU A 69 1.88 14.98 -6.07
N ASN A 70 2.64 14.92 -7.16
CA ASN A 70 2.76 16.04 -8.09
C ASN A 70 2.01 15.75 -9.39
N LEU A 71 0.75 16.20 -9.48
CA LEU A 71 -0.11 15.94 -10.64
C LEU A 71 0.29 16.68 -11.93
N THR A 72 1.37 17.45 -11.92
CA THR A 72 1.83 18.23 -13.08
C THR A 72 2.90 17.52 -13.93
N ASP A 73 3.43 16.39 -13.47
CA ASP A 73 4.47 15.64 -14.17
C ASP A 73 3.87 14.67 -15.20
N VAL A 74 3.50 15.19 -16.37
CA VAL A 74 2.84 14.46 -17.47
C VAL A 74 3.74 13.40 -18.16
N ASN A 75 5.05 13.39 -17.87
CA ASN A 75 6.03 12.52 -18.53
C ASN A 75 6.59 11.41 -17.62
N LYS A 76 6.06 11.25 -16.40
CA LYS A 76 6.53 10.23 -15.47
C LYS A 76 5.55 9.07 -15.42
N ASP A 77 6.07 7.88 -15.14
CA ASP A 77 5.24 6.74 -14.78
C ASP A 77 4.65 6.99 -13.39
N ILE A 78 3.33 7.17 -13.35
CA ILE A 78 2.57 7.45 -12.13
C ILE A 78 1.73 6.24 -11.68
N THR A 79 1.86 5.09 -12.35
CA THR A 79 1.04 3.91 -12.10
C THR A 79 1.84 2.77 -11.48
N THR A 80 3.13 2.67 -11.77
CA THR A 80 3.99 1.62 -11.20
C THR A 80 4.35 1.93 -9.73
N ILE A 81 4.02 1.00 -8.85
CA ILE A 81 4.40 1.06 -7.43
C ILE A 81 5.80 0.49 -7.27
N ASP A 82 6.72 1.25 -6.68
CA ASP A 82 8.12 0.85 -6.47
C ASP A 82 8.35 0.17 -5.13
N SER A 83 7.66 0.61 -4.07
CA SER A 83 7.73 -0.05 -2.77
C SER A 83 6.44 0.08 -1.96
N ILE A 84 6.12 -0.98 -1.21
CA ILE A 84 5.11 -0.97 -0.14
C ILE A 84 5.66 -1.80 1.01
N TYR A 85 5.84 -1.23 2.19
CA TYR A 85 6.29 -2.00 3.36
C TYR A 85 5.89 -1.35 4.68
N ARG A 86 5.89 -2.17 5.74
CA ARG A 86 5.74 -1.71 7.13
C ARG A 86 7.05 -1.13 7.63
N GLY A 87 7.04 0.11 8.09
CA GLY A 87 8.24 0.82 8.53
C GLY A 87 8.24 1.21 10.01
N ARG A 88 9.14 2.13 10.34
CA ARG A 88 9.21 2.84 11.61
C ARG A 88 8.92 4.32 11.38
N TYR A 89 8.46 5.00 12.41
CA TYR A 89 8.26 6.44 12.41
C TYR A 89 8.94 7.07 13.62
N GLU A 90 9.32 8.33 13.49
CA GLU A 90 9.89 9.10 14.60
C GLU A 90 8.77 9.89 15.31
N ASP A 91 8.69 9.73 16.63
CA ASP A 91 7.84 10.52 17.51
C ASP A 91 8.68 11.01 18.67
N SER A 92 8.81 12.33 18.78
CA SER A 92 9.52 12.98 19.89
C SER A 92 10.97 12.48 20.06
N ASN A 93 11.71 12.36 18.94
CA ASN A 93 13.06 11.79 18.85
C ASN A 93 13.18 10.30 19.23
N VAL A 94 12.07 9.57 19.22
CA VAL A 94 12.03 8.12 19.48
C VAL A 94 11.50 7.41 18.25
N LEU A 95 12.25 6.43 17.75
CA LEU A 95 11.78 5.53 16.69
C LEU A 95 10.77 4.52 17.24
N ARG A 96 9.60 4.46 16.63
CA ARG A 96 8.49 3.56 16.98
C ARG A 96 8.05 2.75 15.78
N GLU A 97 7.53 1.56 16.04
CA GLU A 97 6.98 0.66 15.00
C GLU A 97 5.45 0.69 14.95
N VAL A 98 4.83 0.93 16.10
CA VAL A 98 3.38 0.85 16.29
C VAL A 98 2.95 2.02 17.18
N THR A 99 1.81 2.62 16.86
CA THR A 99 1.18 3.66 17.69
C THR A 99 0.60 3.08 18.97
N ASP A 100 0.37 3.93 19.97
CA ASP A 100 -0.24 3.53 21.25
C ASP A 100 -1.63 2.89 21.06
N ASP A 101 -2.33 3.25 19.98
CA ASP A 101 -3.62 2.66 19.63
C ASP A 101 -3.52 1.48 18.65
N SER A 102 -2.35 0.87 18.48
CA SER A 102 -2.12 -0.35 17.67
C SER A 102 -2.29 -0.16 16.16
N ARG A 103 -1.71 0.89 15.59
CA ARG A 103 -1.57 1.06 14.13
C ARG A 103 -0.10 0.92 13.75
N ASN A 104 0.13 0.16 12.70
CA ASN A 104 1.43 0.03 12.06
C ASN A 104 1.65 1.21 11.11
N TYR A 105 2.91 1.61 10.94
CA TYR A 105 3.28 2.63 9.98
C TYR A 105 3.70 2.00 8.65
N TYR A 106 3.26 2.58 7.54
CA TYR A 106 3.49 2.09 6.18
C TYR A 106 4.06 3.18 5.28
N TYR A 107 5.00 2.78 4.45
CA TYR A 107 5.55 3.55 3.34
C TYR A 107 5.05 2.95 2.03
N ILE A 108 4.54 3.79 1.15
CA ILE A 108 4.18 3.47 -0.24
C ILE A 108 4.92 4.45 -1.13
N GLU A 109 5.68 3.95 -2.10
CA GLU A 109 6.41 4.75 -3.08
C GLU A 109 6.08 4.26 -4.49
N PHE A 110 5.88 5.21 -5.40
CA PHE A 110 5.72 4.98 -6.83
C PHE A 110 7.05 5.23 -7.53
N TYR A 111 7.25 4.59 -8.69
CA TYR A 111 8.48 4.74 -9.47
C TYR A 111 8.78 6.19 -9.88
N SER A 112 7.77 7.06 -9.97
CA SER A 112 7.91 8.51 -10.19
C SER A 112 8.49 9.30 -9.01
N GLY A 113 8.69 8.66 -7.86
CA GLY A 113 9.06 9.29 -6.58
C GLY A 113 7.88 9.86 -5.82
N TYR A 114 6.64 9.50 -6.17
CA TYR A 114 5.47 9.85 -5.36
C TYR A 114 5.39 8.96 -4.15
N THR A 115 5.05 9.54 -3.01
CA THR A 115 5.09 8.83 -1.73
C THR A 115 3.83 9.07 -0.92
N ILE A 116 3.40 8.01 -0.22
CA ILE A 116 2.33 8.05 0.76
C ILE A 116 2.85 7.35 2.01
N GLU A 117 2.79 8.06 3.12
CA GLU A 117 3.06 7.51 4.44
C GLU A 117 1.76 7.50 5.24
N LEU A 118 1.47 6.37 5.89
CA LEU A 118 0.22 6.23 6.63
C LEU A 118 0.36 5.29 7.81
N PHE A 119 -0.50 5.51 8.80
CA PHE A 119 -0.76 4.55 9.88
C PHE A 119 -1.98 3.72 9.51
N ALA A 120 -1.92 2.39 9.70
CA ALA A 120 -3.07 1.49 9.49
C ALA A 120 -3.08 0.34 10.49
N ARG A 121 -4.28 -0.15 10.84
CA ARG A 121 -4.45 -1.30 11.73
C ARG A 121 -4.20 -2.62 11.01
N THR A 122 -4.77 -2.74 9.83
CA THR A 122 -4.74 -3.98 9.03
C THR A 122 -4.64 -3.67 7.55
N VAL A 123 -4.10 -4.64 6.80
CA VAL A 123 -3.98 -4.60 5.35
C VAL A 123 -4.62 -5.86 4.80
N PHE A 124 -5.44 -5.69 3.76
CA PHE A 124 -6.09 -6.78 3.05
C PHE A 124 -5.64 -6.79 1.60
N PHE A 125 -5.30 -7.96 1.10
CA PHE A 125 -5.18 -8.22 -0.31
C PHE A 125 -6.46 -8.85 -0.83
N VAL A 126 -6.92 -8.37 -1.98
CA VAL A 126 -8.22 -8.73 -2.53
C VAL A 126 -8.08 -9.04 -4.02
N THR A 127 -8.49 -10.22 -4.43
CA THR A 127 -8.60 -10.62 -5.84
C THR A 127 -10.06 -10.61 -6.30
N SER A 128 -10.32 -10.51 -7.60
CA SER A 128 -11.68 -10.48 -8.19
C SER A 128 -12.06 -11.79 -8.88
#